data_AF-A0A2V5TV04-F1
#
_entry.id   AF-A0A2V5TV04-F1
#
_cell.length_a   1.000
_cell.length_b   1.000
_cell.length_c   1.000
_cell.angle_alpha   90.00
_cell.angle_beta   90.00
_cell.angle_gamma   90.00
#
_symmetry.space_group_name_H-M   'P 1'
#
loop_
_entity.id
_entity.type
_entity.pdbx_description
1 polymer ?
#
loop_
_entity_poly.entity_id
_entity_poly.type
_entity_poly.pdbx_seq_one_letter_code
_entity_poly.pdbx_strand_id
1 'polypeptide(L)'
;KDTTAIIAHPYHVPHFDITVNSFLFTTVLFESPKLLLNVGMGDHGTVCTRSGTCAFSQSGFDTHISNIRSYEKLTGEGVTFVDTDFIRIIEKELPGRFGGQSTDYQLIEEEDGKGLNRLRLLVSPRLGPLEEEGIARAFIELLRGSEQSPESWAQSGSVMWKQAGTVRVSREYPMPTRSGKILPFHLVKR
;
A
#
# COMPACT_ATOMS: atom_id res chain seq x y z
N LYS A 1 -30.59 -2.21 5.02
CA LYS A 1 -30.11 -0.80 5.11
C LYS A 1 -29.91 -0.30 6.55
N ASP A 2 -30.46 -0.96 7.56
CA ASP A 2 -30.60 -0.35 8.90
C ASP A 2 -29.40 -0.42 9.84
N THR A 3 -28.34 -1.15 9.51
CA THR A 3 -27.35 -1.51 10.54
C THR A 3 -25.94 -1.03 10.23
N THR A 4 -25.58 -0.87 8.95
CA THR A 4 -24.25 -0.41 8.53
C THR A 4 -24.37 0.60 7.41
N ALA A 5 -23.75 1.75 7.62
CA ALA A 5 -23.58 2.81 6.64
C ALA A 5 -22.10 2.94 6.27
N ILE A 6 -21.85 3.28 5.01
CA ILE A 6 -20.52 3.59 4.49
C ILE A 6 -20.58 4.93 3.76
N ILE A 7 -19.62 5.79 4.04
CA ILE A 7 -19.41 7.03 3.28
C ILE A 7 -17.98 7.05 2.76
N ALA A 8 -17.78 7.76 1.65
CA ALA A 8 -16.46 8.06 1.13
C ALA A 8 -16.05 9.47 1.58
N HIS A 9 -14.89 9.59 2.22
CA HIS A 9 -14.39 10.86 2.75
C HIS A 9 -12.97 11.14 2.21
N PRO A 10 -12.67 12.35 1.71
CA PRO A 10 -11.32 12.72 1.31
C PRO A 10 -10.34 12.56 2.48
N TYR A 11 -9.30 11.77 2.29
CA TYR A 11 -8.25 11.51 3.27
C TYR A 11 -6.88 11.72 2.62
N HIS A 12 -6.04 12.56 3.23
CA HIS A 12 -4.67 12.77 2.80
C HIS A 12 -3.78 11.69 3.41
N VAL A 13 -3.25 10.79 2.58
CA VAL A 13 -2.44 9.66 3.02
C VAL A 13 -1.05 10.17 3.43
N PRO A 14 -0.67 10.05 4.71
CA PRO A 14 0.66 10.47 5.17
C PRO A 14 1.74 9.67 4.43
N HIS A 15 2.82 10.32 3.99
CA HIS A 15 3.96 9.71 3.26
C HIS A 15 3.73 9.29 1.80
N PHE A 16 2.50 9.40 1.27
CA PHE A 16 2.20 9.03 -0.13
C PHE A 16 1.81 10.23 -1.02
N ASP A 17 1.67 11.45 -0.48
CA ASP A 17 1.31 12.71 -1.20
C ASP A 17 0.13 12.53 -2.17
N ILE A 18 -0.83 11.70 -1.76
CA ILE A 18 -2.09 11.44 -2.45
C ILE A 18 -3.26 11.71 -1.52
N THR A 19 -4.36 12.16 -2.11
CA THR A 19 -5.66 12.18 -1.46
C THR A 19 -6.51 11.06 -2.05
N VAL A 20 -7.08 10.24 -1.17
CA VAL A 20 -7.96 9.14 -1.52
C VAL A 20 -9.35 9.36 -0.91
N ASN A 21 -10.37 8.72 -1.47
CA ASN A 21 -11.71 8.71 -0.89
C ASN A 21 -11.83 7.51 0.06
N SER A 22 -11.34 7.69 1.29
CA SER A 22 -11.33 6.64 2.33
C SER A 22 -12.74 6.26 2.74
N PHE A 23 -12.95 4.97 2.99
CA PHE A 23 -14.21 4.44 3.47
C PHE A 23 -14.33 4.61 4.99
N LEU A 24 -15.39 5.30 5.41
CA LEU A 24 -15.75 5.41 6.82
C LEU A 24 -17.01 4.61 7.09
N PHE A 25 -16.92 3.70 8.05
CA PHE A 25 -18.00 2.80 8.43
C PHE A 25 -18.68 3.28 9.71
N THR A 26 -20.00 3.23 9.69
CA THR A 26 -20.84 3.46 10.86
C THR A 26 -21.72 2.24 11.06
N THR A 27 -21.70 1.65 12.27
CA THR A 27 -22.61 0.58 12.66
C THR A 27 -23.31 0.94 13.96
N VAL A 28 -24.63 0.82 13.95
CA VAL A 28 -25.52 1.14 15.08
C VAL A 28 -26.36 -0.07 15.50
N LEU A 29 -25.96 -1.27 15.08
CA LEU A 29 -26.63 -2.51 15.47
C LEU A 29 -26.46 -2.76 16.97
N PHE A 30 -27.56 -2.85 17.69
CA PHE A 30 -27.58 -3.05 19.14
C PHE A 30 -26.90 -4.35 19.57
N GLU A 31 -27.01 -5.40 18.76
CA GLU A 31 -26.44 -6.72 19.00
C GLU A 31 -24.94 -6.81 18.66
N SER A 32 -24.37 -5.77 18.02
CA SER A 32 -22.93 -5.73 17.74
C SER A 32 -22.15 -5.40 19.01
N PRO A 33 -21.07 -6.14 19.34
CA PRO A 33 -20.24 -5.84 20.51
C PRO A 33 -19.45 -4.52 20.37
N LYS A 34 -19.46 -3.90 19.19
CA LYS A 34 -18.79 -2.62 18.91
C LYS A 34 -19.72 -1.70 18.14
N LEU A 35 -19.85 -0.47 18.64
CA LEU A 35 -20.42 0.67 17.93
C LEU A 35 -19.30 1.37 17.17
N LEU A 36 -19.49 1.56 15.87
CA LEU A 36 -18.53 2.26 15.00
C LEU A 36 -19.19 3.55 14.54
N LEU A 37 -18.49 4.67 14.69
CA LEU A 37 -18.91 5.97 14.16
C LEU A 37 -17.80 6.51 13.27
N ASN A 38 -18.05 6.54 11.97
CA ASN A 38 -17.11 7.00 10.95
C ASN A 38 -15.71 6.38 11.10
N VAL A 39 -15.65 5.09 11.39
CA VAL A 39 -14.38 4.38 11.59
C VAL A 39 -13.78 4.04 10.22
N GLY A 40 -12.56 4.52 9.98
CA GLY A 40 -11.75 4.15 8.82
C GLY A 40 -11.11 2.78 9.00
N MET A 41 -10.98 2.02 7.91
CA MET A 41 -10.37 0.68 7.90
C MET A 41 -9.08 0.59 7.06
N GLY A 42 -8.59 1.72 6.56
CA GLY A 42 -7.40 1.77 5.70
C GLY A 42 -7.69 1.48 4.22
N ASP A 43 -8.96 1.48 3.81
CA ASP A 43 -9.41 1.18 2.44
C ASP A 43 -10.12 2.38 1.80
N HIS A 44 -9.99 2.50 0.49
CA HIS A 44 -10.61 3.55 -0.32
C HIS A 44 -11.16 2.99 -1.63
N GLY A 45 -12.02 3.76 -2.27
CA GLY A 45 -12.57 3.42 -3.58
C GLY A 45 -13.77 4.27 -3.94
N THR A 46 -14.66 3.71 -4.75
CA THR A 46 -15.88 4.38 -5.20
C THR A 46 -17.08 3.83 -4.44
N VAL A 47 -17.84 4.71 -3.79
CA VAL A 47 -19.15 4.40 -3.22
C VAL A 47 -20.20 5.12 -4.07
N CYS A 48 -21.22 4.39 -4.53
CA CYS A 48 -22.34 4.98 -5.23
C CYS A 48 -23.65 4.29 -4.84
N THR A 49 -24.75 5.00 -4.97
CA THR A 49 -26.09 4.41 -4.83
C THR A 49 -26.63 4.16 -6.23
N ARG A 50 -26.96 2.90 -6.54
CA ARG A 50 -27.53 2.52 -7.82
C ARG A 50 -28.57 1.43 -7.61
N SER A 51 -29.73 1.60 -8.24
CA SER A 51 -30.70 0.52 -8.38
C SER A 51 -30.26 -0.40 -9.53
N GLY A 52 -30.04 -1.66 -9.22
CA GLY A 52 -29.74 -2.73 -10.16
C GLY A 52 -30.91 -3.70 -10.33
N THR A 53 -30.76 -4.64 -11.26
CA THR A 53 -31.76 -5.70 -11.49
C THR A 53 -31.49 -6.96 -10.66
N CYS A 54 -30.38 -7.01 -9.91
CA CYS A 54 -30.04 -8.17 -9.09
C CYS A 54 -30.94 -8.28 -7.85
N ALA A 55 -31.07 -9.49 -7.30
CA ALA A 55 -31.90 -9.78 -6.13
C ALA A 55 -31.56 -8.89 -4.91
N PHE A 56 -30.28 -8.54 -4.72
CA PHE A 56 -29.84 -7.63 -3.67
C PHE A 56 -30.45 -6.23 -3.83
N SER A 57 -30.41 -5.66 -5.03
CA SER A 57 -31.00 -4.34 -5.27
C SER A 57 -32.53 -4.37 -5.17
N GLN A 58 -33.18 -5.45 -5.63
CA GLN A 58 -34.62 -5.64 -5.45
C GLN A 58 -35.02 -5.75 -3.98
N SER A 59 -34.09 -6.21 -3.12
CA SER A 59 -34.24 -6.28 -1.66
C SER A 59 -33.81 -4.98 -0.94
N GLY A 60 -33.51 -3.90 -1.68
CA GLY A 60 -33.16 -2.60 -1.11
C GLY A 60 -31.67 -2.40 -0.80
N PHE A 61 -30.79 -3.32 -1.19
CA PHE A 61 -29.33 -3.14 -1.14
C PHE A 61 -28.83 -2.47 -2.42
N ASP A 62 -28.82 -1.14 -2.42
CA ASP A 62 -28.46 -0.29 -3.56
C ASP A 62 -27.13 0.46 -3.38
N THR A 63 -26.41 0.24 -2.27
CA THR A 63 -25.06 0.75 -2.08
C THR A 63 -24.06 -0.16 -2.81
N HIS A 64 -23.36 0.40 -3.79
CA HIS A 64 -22.32 -0.28 -4.55
C HIS A 64 -20.95 0.30 -4.20
N ILE A 65 -20.02 -0.61 -3.88
CA ILE A 65 -18.61 -0.29 -3.63
C ILE A 65 -17.79 -0.93 -4.75
N SER A 66 -16.89 -0.18 -5.36
CA SER A 66 -15.99 -0.67 -6.41
C SER A 66 -14.61 -0.02 -6.34
N ASN A 67 -13.64 -0.56 -7.07
CA ASN A 67 -12.25 -0.06 -7.10
C ASN A 67 -11.62 0.01 -5.70
N ILE A 68 -11.90 -0.99 -4.87
CA ILE A 68 -11.44 -1.07 -3.48
C ILE A 68 -9.93 -1.30 -3.48
N ARG A 69 -9.19 -0.42 -2.81
CA ARG A 69 -7.74 -0.50 -2.62
C ARG A 69 -7.39 -0.05 -1.21
N SER A 70 -6.33 -0.60 -0.64
CA SER A 70 -5.81 -0.10 0.63
C SER A 70 -4.87 1.09 0.42
N TYR A 71 -4.82 2.00 1.39
CA TYR A 71 -3.83 3.09 1.44
C TYR A 71 -2.93 3.00 2.69
N GLU A 72 -3.23 2.09 3.63
CA GLU A 72 -2.39 1.77 4.79
C GLU A 72 -1.61 0.46 4.60
N LYS A 73 -1.97 -0.28 3.54
CA LYS A 73 -1.41 -1.58 3.24
C LYS A 73 -1.04 -1.67 1.77
N LEU A 74 0.19 -2.11 1.53
CA LEU A 74 0.62 -2.51 0.20
C LEU A 74 0.28 -3.98 0.01
N THR A 75 -0.70 -4.26 -0.86
CA THR A 75 -1.07 -5.64 -1.22
C THR A 75 -0.58 -5.97 -2.63
N GLY A 76 0.45 -6.82 -2.73
CA GLY A 76 0.96 -7.35 -4.00
C GLY A 76 1.02 -8.88 -3.96
N GLU A 77 0.49 -9.55 -4.98
CA GLU A 77 0.52 -11.02 -5.13
C GLU A 77 0.02 -11.79 -3.88
N GLY A 78 -0.96 -11.23 -3.17
CA GLY A 78 -1.57 -11.84 -1.97
C GLY A 78 -0.88 -11.53 -0.64
N VAL A 79 0.08 -10.61 -0.60
CA VAL A 79 0.80 -10.23 0.63
C VAL A 79 0.60 -8.77 0.96
N THR A 80 0.38 -8.48 2.24
CA THR A 80 0.03 -7.16 2.79
C THR A 80 1.16 -6.64 3.69
N PHE A 81 1.76 -5.48 3.37
CA PHE A 81 2.66 -4.75 4.27
C PHE A 81 1.92 -3.67 5.06
N VAL A 82 2.48 -3.25 6.19
CA VAL A 82 2.04 -2.06 6.94
C VAL A 82 3.06 -0.94 6.69
N ASP A 83 2.57 0.28 6.46
CA ASP A 83 3.34 1.46 6.02
C ASP A 83 4.66 1.72 6.77
N THR A 84 4.74 1.38 8.05
CA THR A 84 5.90 1.70 8.90
C THR A 84 7.15 0.90 8.57
N ASP A 85 7.01 -0.29 7.98
CA ASP A 85 8.13 -1.23 7.84
C ASP A 85 9.07 -0.85 6.70
N PHE A 86 8.55 -0.53 5.53
CA PHE A 86 9.39 -0.17 4.39
C PHE A 86 9.93 1.26 4.47
N ILE A 87 9.22 2.21 5.10
CA ILE A 87 9.69 3.60 5.22
C ILE A 87 11.03 3.63 5.95
N ARG A 88 11.14 2.90 7.07
CA ARG A 88 12.41 2.77 7.80
C ARG A 88 13.51 2.18 6.93
N ILE A 89 13.19 1.14 6.16
CA ILE A 89 14.14 0.46 5.28
C ILE A 89 14.69 1.42 4.23
N ILE A 90 13.79 2.14 3.54
CA ILE A 90 14.14 3.08 2.46
C ILE A 90 14.89 4.30 2.99
N GLU A 91 14.41 4.91 4.08
CA GLU A 91 14.98 6.17 4.56
C GLU A 91 16.24 6.02 5.40
N LYS A 92 16.47 4.85 6.01
CA LYS A 92 17.55 4.66 7.00
C LYS A 92 18.43 3.45 6.70
N GLU A 93 17.83 2.27 6.55
CA GLU A 93 18.61 1.02 6.53
C GLU A 93 19.37 0.81 5.21
N LEU A 94 18.74 1.12 4.07
CA LEU A 94 19.42 1.10 2.77
C LEU A 94 20.51 2.17 2.65
N PRO A 95 20.28 3.46 2.98
CA PRO A 95 21.36 4.45 3.04
C PRO A 95 22.49 4.06 3.97
N GLY A 96 22.18 3.48 5.14
CA GLY A 96 23.18 3.00 6.09
C GLY A 96 24.03 1.85 5.56
N ARG A 97 23.48 0.97 4.72
CA ARG A 97 24.16 -0.23 4.21
C ARG A 97 24.87 0.00 2.88
N PHE A 98 24.32 0.84 2.01
CA PHE A 98 24.81 1.04 0.63
C PHE A 98 25.23 2.50 0.33
N GLY A 99 25.16 3.40 1.31
CA GLY A 99 25.51 4.81 1.18
C GLY A 99 24.39 5.68 0.61
N GLY A 100 24.60 7.00 0.53
CA GLY A 100 23.61 7.94 0.02
C GLY A 100 22.68 8.53 1.09
N GLN A 101 21.56 9.09 0.63
CA GLN A 101 20.53 9.74 1.46
C GLN A 101 19.17 9.08 1.23
N SER A 102 18.17 9.40 2.04
CA SER A 102 16.81 8.86 1.89
C SER A 102 16.21 9.10 0.50
N THR A 103 16.60 10.20 -0.17
CA THR A 103 16.15 10.54 -1.52
C THR A 103 16.91 9.83 -2.65
N ASP A 104 17.85 8.94 -2.32
CA ASP A 104 18.52 8.07 -3.30
C ASP A 104 17.84 6.72 -3.50
N TYR A 105 16.87 6.41 -2.65
CA TYR A 105 16.14 5.15 -2.65
C TYR A 105 14.66 5.45 -2.71
N GLN A 106 13.93 4.73 -3.54
CA GLN A 106 12.48 4.85 -3.61
C GLN A 106 11.85 3.53 -4.02
N LEU A 107 10.83 3.11 -3.28
CA LEU A 107 10.00 1.98 -3.63
C LEU A 107 8.84 2.46 -4.51
N ILE A 108 8.64 1.81 -5.65
CA ILE A 108 7.56 2.11 -6.57
C ILE A 108 6.67 0.90 -6.70
N GLU A 109 5.37 1.12 -6.61
CA GLU A 109 4.38 0.14 -7.05
C GLU A 109 3.86 0.54 -8.44
N GLU A 110 3.96 -0.39 -9.39
CA GLU A 110 3.45 -0.25 -10.75
C GLU A 110 2.60 -1.47 -11.12
N GLU A 111 1.53 -1.25 -11.88
CA GLU A 111 0.71 -2.33 -12.44
C GLU A 111 1.34 -2.80 -13.77
N ASP A 112 1.61 -4.10 -13.88
CA ASP A 112 2.11 -4.68 -15.14
C ASP A 112 1.00 -4.81 -16.19
N GLY A 113 1.36 -5.15 -17.44
CA GLY A 113 0.40 -5.27 -18.55
C GLY A 113 -0.66 -6.37 -18.36
N LYS A 114 -0.60 -7.16 -17.29
CA LYS A 114 -1.59 -8.18 -16.91
C LYS A 114 -2.43 -7.76 -15.70
N GLY A 115 -2.26 -6.54 -15.19
CA GLY A 115 -2.99 -6.05 -14.02
C GLY A 115 -2.38 -6.47 -12.68
N LEU A 116 -1.14 -6.99 -12.66
CA LEU A 116 -0.49 -7.42 -11.42
C LEU A 116 0.42 -6.31 -10.89
N ASN A 117 0.29 -6.02 -9.60
CA ASN A 117 1.15 -5.07 -8.91
C ASN A 117 2.58 -5.61 -8.78
N ARG A 118 3.56 -4.81 -9.19
CA ARG A 118 4.99 -5.09 -9.12
C ARG A 118 5.66 -4.02 -8.27
N LEU A 119 6.64 -4.42 -7.46
CA LEU A 119 7.48 -3.48 -6.72
C LEU A 119 8.82 -3.27 -7.43
N ARG A 120 9.18 -2.02 -7.64
CA ARG A 120 10.49 -1.60 -8.12
C ARG A 120 11.18 -0.76 -7.07
N LEU A 121 12.39 -1.15 -6.69
CA LEU A 121 13.26 -0.36 -5.83
C LEU A 121 14.20 0.46 -6.72
N LEU A 122 13.91 1.75 -6.89
CA LEU A 122 14.79 2.68 -7.57
C LEU A 122 15.96 3.02 -6.65
N VAL A 123 17.16 2.93 -7.21
CA VAL A 123 18.39 3.27 -6.51
C VAL A 123 19.20 4.22 -7.40
N SER A 124 19.50 5.40 -6.87
CA SER A 124 20.16 6.49 -7.58
C SER A 124 21.52 6.06 -8.18
N PRO A 125 21.75 6.25 -9.49
CA PRO A 125 23.03 5.94 -10.13
C PRO A 125 24.23 6.69 -9.53
N ARG A 126 23.98 7.82 -8.84
CA ARG A 126 25.03 8.64 -8.22
C ARG A 126 25.80 7.92 -7.10
N LEU A 127 25.25 6.83 -6.57
CA LEU A 127 25.89 6.01 -5.54
C LEU A 127 27.04 5.14 -6.08
N GLY A 128 27.34 5.22 -7.38
CA GLY A 128 28.38 4.44 -8.01
C GLY A 128 27.95 2.99 -8.30
N PRO A 129 28.89 2.07 -8.53
CA PRO A 129 28.57 0.68 -8.83
C PRO A 129 28.05 -0.02 -7.57
N LEU A 130 26.81 -0.50 -7.62
CA LEU A 130 26.19 -1.33 -6.60
C LEU A 130 25.58 -2.57 -7.27
N GLU A 131 25.67 -3.73 -6.61
CA GLU A 131 25.08 -4.99 -7.09
C GLU A 131 23.57 -4.98 -6.80
N GLU A 132 22.75 -5.01 -7.86
CA GLU A 132 21.28 -4.97 -7.78
C GLU A 132 20.73 -6.15 -6.97
N GLU A 133 21.23 -7.37 -7.21
CA GLU A 133 20.88 -8.57 -6.45
C GLU A 133 21.27 -8.47 -4.98
N GLY A 134 22.38 -7.78 -4.67
CA GLY A 134 22.81 -7.51 -3.30
C GLY A 134 21.80 -6.62 -2.56
N ILE A 135 21.34 -5.56 -3.21
CA ILE A 135 20.34 -4.63 -2.67
C ILE A 135 18.99 -5.33 -2.50
N ALA A 136 18.54 -6.08 -3.50
CA ALA A 136 17.27 -6.80 -3.45
C ALA A 136 17.25 -7.80 -2.27
N ARG A 137 18.34 -8.55 -2.08
CA ARG A 137 18.50 -9.47 -0.94
C ARG A 137 18.45 -8.73 0.39
N ALA A 138 19.16 -7.61 0.52
CA ALA A 138 19.17 -6.81 1.74
C ALA A 138 17.78 -6.24 2.07
N PHE A 139 17.05 -5.74 1.06
CA PHE A 139 15.70 -5.24 1.24
C PHE A 139 14.74 -6.33 1.76
N ILE A 140 14.77 -7.51 1.15
CA ILE A 140 13.95 -8.66 1.58
C ILE A 140 14.35 -9.13 2.99
N GLU A 141 15.64 -9.14 3.32
CA GLU A 141 16.14 -9.49 4.65
C GLU A 141 15.61 -8.52 5.73
N LEU A 142 15.67 -7.22 5.46
CA LEU A 142 15.20 -6.19 6.39
C LEU A 142 13.67 -6.24 6.59
N LEU A 143 12.92 -6.54 5.53
CA LEU A 143 11.48 -6.79 5.61
C LEU A 143 11.17 -8.02 6.50
N ARG A 144 11.94 -9.10 6.39
CA ARG A 144 11.78 -10.27 7.27
C ARG A 144 12.05 -9.95 8.74
N GLY A 145 12.97 -9.03 9.00
CA GLY A 145 13.27 -8.57 10.36
C GLY A 145 12.11 -7.81 11.01
N SER A 146 11.27 -7.11 10.22
CA SER A 146 10.10 -6.40 10.74
C SER A 146 8.89 -7.31 10.99
N GLU A 147 8.77 -8.43 10.27
CA GLU A 147 7.73 -9.46 10.51
C GLU A 147 7.77 -10.09 11.93
N GLN A 148 8.88 -9.94 12.66
CA GLN A 148 9.02 -10.43 14.04
C GLN A 148 8.49 -9.44 15.10
N SER A 149 8.01 -8.26 14.70
CA SER A 149 7.41 -7.30 15.62
C SER A 149 5.97 -7.71 16.04
N PRO A 150 5.59 -7.60 17.33
CA PRO A 150 4.27 -8.02 17.84
C PRO A 150 3.05 -7.37 17.17
N GLU A 151 3.25 -6.26 16.45
CA GLU A 151 2.22 -5.51 15.72
C GLU A 151 2.06 -5.95 14.25
N SER A 152 2.94 -6.84 13.76
CA SER A 152 2.95 -7.31 12.38
C SER A 152 2.04 -8.52 12.20
N TRP A 153 0.93 -8.34 11.49
CA TRP A 153 0.00 -9.41 11.07
C TRP A 153 0.59 -10.30 9.95
N ALA A 154 1.90 -10.28 9.72
CA ALA A 154 2.54 -10.74 8.49
C ALA A 154 3.26 -12.11 8.59
N GLN A 155 2.65 -13.12 9.21
CA GLN A 155 3.29 -14.45 9.32
C GLN A 155 3.44 -15.23 7.99
N SER A 156 3.17 -14.64 6.81
CA SER A 156 3.31 -15.37 5.53
C SER A 156 3.82 -14.52 4.35
N GLY A 157 4.23 -13.28 4.58
CA GLY A 157 4.60 -12.37 3.49
C GLY A 157 5.92 -12.74 2.82
N SER A 158 7.03 -12.66 3.55
CA SER A 158 8.38 -12.74 2.99
C SER A 158 8.74 -14.02 2.20
N VAL A 159 8.10 -15.15 2.51
CA VAL A 159 8.32 -16.43 1.79
C VAL A 159 7.72 -16.37 0.38
N MET A 160 6.57 -15.70 0.20
CA MET A 160 5.92 -15.58 -1.11
C MET A 160 6.67 -14.61 -2.05
N TRP A 161 7.33 -13.57 -1.52
CA TRP A 161 8.07 -12.59 -2.33
C TRP A 161 9.37 -13.15 -2.91
N LYS A 162 10.05 -14.04 -2.18
CA LYS A 162 11.23 -14.75 -2.69
C LYS A 162 10.85 -15.66 -3.87
N GLN A 163 9.63 -16.21 -3.89
CA GLN A 163 9.14 -17.08 -4.95
C GLN A 163 8.58 -16.32 -6.16
N ALA A 164 8.08 -15.09 -5.99
CA ALA A 164 7.40 -14.33 -7.04
C ALA A 164 8.28 -13.33 -7.81
N GLY A 165 9.55 -13.11 -7.43
CA GLY A 165 10.43 -12.17 -8.13
C GLY A 165 9.92 -10.72 -8.11
N THR A 166 9.17 -10.37 -7.05
CA THR A 166 8.30 -9.19 -7.00
C THR A 166 9.04 -7.88 -6.72
N VAL A 167 10.22 -7.92 -6.10
CA VAL A 167 11.09 -6.75 -5.93
C VAL A 167 12.16 -6.74 -7.00
N ARG A 168 12.11 -5.77 -7.90
CA ARG A 168 13.15 -5.52 -8.90
C ARG A 168 13.91 -4.27 -8.52
N VAL A 169 15.22 -4.38 -8.37
CA VAL A 169 16.06 -3.19 -8.21
C VAL A 169 16.30 -2.60 -9.60
N SER A 170 16.27 -1.27 -9.69
CA SER A 170 16.67 -0.57 -10.91
C SER A 170 17.58 0.60 -10.58
N ARG A 171 18.67 0.73 -11.35
CA ARG A 171 19.60 1.86 -11.24
C ARG A 171 19.05 3.07 -12.01
N GLU A 172 18.02 3.67 -11.43
CA GLU A 172 17.35 4.88 -11.94
C GLU A 172 17.23 5.93 -10.82
N TYR A 173 17.16 7.21 -11.20
CA TYR A 173 16.93 8.27 -10.22
C TYR A 173 15.52 8.18 -9.64
N PRO A 174 15.35 8.30 -8.31
CA PRO A 174 14.04 8.41 -7.69
C PRO A 174 13.17 9.51 -8.31
N MET A 175 11.90 9.20 -8.47
CA MET A 175 10.92 10.03 -9.14
C MET A 175 10.29 11.02 -8.15
N PRO A 176 10.28 12.33 -8.47
CA PRO A 176 9.53 13.30 -7.67
C PRO A 176 8.03 13.09 -7.85
N THR A 177 7.26 13.30 -6.78
CA THR A 177 5.79 13.40 -6.86
C THR A 177 5.37 14.69 -7.58
N ARG A 178 4.06 14.87 -7.78
CA ARG A 178 3.52 16.11 -8.36
C ARG A 178 3.90 17.37 -7.59
N SER A 179 4.15 17.27 -6.28
CA SER A 179 4.62 18.40 -5.46
C SER A 179 6.14 18.63 -5.51
N GLY A 180 6.88 17.81 -6.26
CA GLY A 180 8.34 17.87 -6.38
C GLY A 180 9.09 17.11 -5.28
N LYS A 181 8.40 16.44 -4.36
CA LYS A 181 9.02 15.67 -3.27
C LYS A 181 9.43 14.29 -3.72
N ILE A 182 10.57 13.80 -3.27
CA ILE A 182 10.92 12.37 -3.38
C ILE A 182 10.44 11.70 -2.10
N LEU A 183 9.40 10.88 -2.21
CA LEU A 183 8.86 10.10 -1.10
C LEU A 183 9.44 8.69 -1.12
N PRO A 184 9.59 8.04 0.04
CA PRO A 184 10.14 6.70 0.15
C PRO A 184 9.30 5.66 -0.62
N PHE A 185 8.01 5.93 -0.83
CA PHE A 185 7.14 5.14 -1.68
C PHE A 185 6.35 6.00 -2.66
N HIS A 186 6.15 5.48 -3.87
CA HIS A 186 5.35 6.13 -4.90
C HIS A 186 4.48 5.13 -5.67
N LEU A 187 3.19 5.44 -5.83
CA LEU A 187 2.27 4.68 -6.68
C LEU A 187 2.24 5.26 -8.10
N VAL A 188 2.70 4.49 -9.08
CA VAL A 188 2.65 4.88 -10.49
C VAL A 188 1.40 4.28 -11.13
N LYS A 189 0.37 5.10 -11.35
CA LYS A 189 -0.76 4.72 -12.23
C LYS A 189 -0.32 4.87 -13.68
N ARG A 190 -0.36 3.77 -14.44
CA ARG A 190 -0.36 3.81 -15.91
C ARG A 190 -1.77 4.01 -16.44
#